data_AF-A0A2J0M6Q0-F1
#
_entry.id   AF-A0A2J0M6Q0-F1
#
_cell.length_a   1.000
_cell.length_b   1.000
_cell.length_c   1.000
_cell.angle_alpha   90.00
_cell.angle_beta   90.00
_cell.angle_gamma   90.00
#
_symmetry.space_group_name_H-M   'P 1'
#
loop_
_entity.id
_entity.type
_entity.pdbx_description
1 polymer ?
#
loop_
_entity_poly.entity_id
_entity_poly.type
_entity_poly.pdbx_seq_one_letter_code
_entity_poly.pdbx_strand_id
1 'polypeptide(L)'
;MYREDMGWRIGTTNDLAQRLKLEKSADKIIGIKAYSSEEEAKYYETLYSLKYGIPKGCFKERQGIILKDKWLTRLYQEIDIDSNVKKLADDLSIDLDAHHYCLAAVKRGSKSRIKINVELCHRRYRSKEHVKKEKLLILNPKIIHQVSIETSNKETIKKLKENGFSLTKAKKGTRLRIQNSDIKKINLLVDKLQHLTGGFIECKFKLGKIHYQHLPALVMPAKNLVLGHYLPVRKGKEIIYDKIIKISEKYTREFVYDLEIERTHNFIAAGIVVHNSIYKFRGASISNILEFKKDYAQSKEIILTKNYRSYKNILDIAYEFIQLNNPNRLEWQLNKTSNKQQTTNNLKSKVSKKLEAVNKGVGIIEHLHGETEFKEARLVVEKILSLKEKDKRLTWNDFAILVRANSYAEVFIEILSQAQIPYEFL
;
A
#
# COMPACT_ATOMS: atom_id res chain seq x y z
N MET A 1 -19.03 -9.82 13.79
CA MET A 1 -19.26 -10.83 12.73
C MET A 1 -19.95 -10.14 11.57
N TYR A 2 -19.57 -10.42 10.33
CA TYR A 2 -20.09 -9.72 9.14
C TYR A 2 -20.79 -10.69 8.18
N ARG A 3 -21.84 -10.20 7.50
CA ARG A 3 -22.48 -10.87 6.38
C ARG A 3 -22.76 -9.84 5.28
N GLU A 4 -22.34 -10.12 4.05
CA GLU A 4 -22.38 -9.14 2.94
C GLU A 4 -23.79 -8.58 2.64
N ASP A 5 -24.84 -9.35 2.88
CA ASP A 5 -26.23 -8.96 2.62
C ASP A 5 -26.95 -8.29 3.80
N MET A 6 -26.33 -8.25 4.99
CA MET A 6 -26.96 -7.62 6.17
C MET A 6 -26.06 -6.63 6.92
N GLY A 7 -24.74 -6.79 6.88
CA GLY A 7 -23.81 -5.98 7.66
C GLY A 7 -23.27 -6.74 8.88
N TRP A 8 -23.11 -6.04 10.00
CA TRP A 8 -22.43 -6.58 11.19
C TRP A 8 -23.35 -6.90 12.36
N ARG A 9 -22.94 -7.90 13.14
CA ARG A 9 -23.46 -8.17 14.49
C ARG A 9 -22.33 -8.38 15.48
N ILE A 10 -22.62 -8.18 16.75
CA ILE A 10 -21.76 -8.60 17.86
C ILE A 10 -22.24 -9.93 18.46
N GLY A 11 -21.32 -10.70 19.03
CA GLY A 11 -21.57 -12.05 19.51
C GLY A 11 -20.41 -12.56 20.35
N THR A 12 -20.69 -13.47 21.29
CA THR A 12 -19.65 -14.21 22.03
C THR A 12 -19.37 -15.58 21.40
N THR A 13 -18.16 -16.10 21.58
CA THR A 13 -17.77 -17.46 21.21
C THR A 13 -16.70 -17.96 22.18
N ASN A 14 -16.72 -19.25 22.50
CA ASN A 14 -15.70 -19.90 23.33
C ASN A 14 -14.53 -20.48 22.50
N ASP A 15 -14.68 -20.54 21.18
CA ASP A 15 -13.63 -20.98 20.27
C ASP A 15 -13.67 -20.18 18.95
N LEU A 16 -12.57 -19.48 18.64
CA LEU A 16 -12.37 -18.78 17.38
C LEU A 16 -11.91 -19.74 16.25
N ALA A 17 -11.25 -20.83 16.60
CA ALA A 17 -10.72 -21.85 15.68
C ALA A 17 -11.75 -22.96 15.35
N GLN A 18 -12.44 -23.52 16.35
CA GLN A 18 -13.58 -24.43 16.13
C GLN A 18 -14.88 -23.66 15.87
N ARG A 19 -14.98 -23.01 14.71
CA ARG A 19 -16.27 -22.54 14.19
C ARG A 19 -17.21 -23.71 13.89
N LEU A 20 -18.07 -24.14 14.81
CA LEU A 20 -19.14 -25.07 14.42
C LEU A 20 -20.53 -24.94 15.08
N LYS A 21 -20.81 -24.01 16.00
CA LYS A 21 -22.19 -23.92 16.56
C LYS A 21 -22.91 -22.58 16.47
N LEU A 22 -22.23 -21.43 16.47
CA LEU A 22 -22.95 -20.15 16.65
C LEU A 22 -23.33 -19.41 15.35
N GLU A 23 -22.44 -19.21 14.36
CA GLU A 23 -22.84 -18.49 13.12
C GLU A 23 -22.16 -19.00 11.84
N LYS A 24 -22.58 -20.17 11.34
CA LYS A 24 -22.15 -20.72 10.02
C LYS A 24 -22.62 -19.87 8.83
N SER A 25 -23.27 -18.73 9.07
CA SER A 25 -23.79 -17.83 8.05
C SER A 25 -22.90 -16.61 7.81
N ALA A 26 -22.09 -16.23 8.82
CA ALA A 26 -21.18 -15.10 8.74
C ALA A 26 -20.06 -15.34 7.73
N ASP A 27 -19.81 -14.32 6.91
CA ASP A 27 -18.75 -14.28 5.90
C ASP A 27 -17.39 -14.16 6.55
N LYS A 28 -17.22 -13.14 7.38
CA LYS A 28 -16.02 -12.94 8.20
C LYS A 28 -16.36 -12.78 9.67
N ILE A 29 -15.47 -13.25 10.55
CA ILE A 29 -15.53 -13.03 11.99
C ILE A 29 -14.21 -12.44 12.41
N ILE A 30 -14.31 -11.43 13.26
CA ILE A 30 -13.19 -10.72 13.87
C ILE A 30 -13.38 -10.86 15.37
N GLY A 31 -12.38 -11.42 16.05
CA GLY A 31 -12.27 -11.37 17.49
C GLY A 31 -11.84 -9.96 17.89
N ILE A 32 -12.61 -9.34 18.78
CA ILE A 32 -12.34 -7.97 19.24
C ILE A 32 -11.74 -7.94 20.64
N LYS A 33 -12.05 -8.95 21.46
CA LYS A 33 -11.53 -9.13 22.81
C LYS A 33 -11.82 -10.55 23.28
N ALA A 34 -11.05 -11.01 24.27
CA ALA A 34 -11.25 -12.29 24.94
C ALA A 34 -11.26 -12.06 26.45
N TYR A 35 -12.08 -12.83 27.16
CA TYR A 35 -12.35 -12.71 28.59
C TYR A 35 -12.19 -14.06 29.28
N SER A 36 -12.00 -14.05 30.59
CA SER A 36 -11.77 -15.27 31.37
C SER A 36 -13.06 -16.04 31.67
N SER A 37 -14.22 -15.37 31.66
CA SER A 37 -15.52 -15.98 31.90
C SER A 37 -16.56 -15.64 30.83
N GLU A 38 -17.61 -16.46 30.74
CA GLU A 38 -18.72 -16.21 29.82
C GLU A 38 -19.55 -15.00 30.27
N GLU A 39 -19.72 -14.80 31.58
CA GLU A 39 -20.44 -13.67 32.17
C GLU A 39 -19.80 -12.34 31.78
N GLU A 40 -18.47 -12.24 31.90
CA GLU A 40 -17.72 -11.04 31.50
C GLU A 40 -17.86 -10.79 29.98
N ALA A 41 -17.74 -11.84 29.17
CA ALA A 41 -17.95 -11.74 27.73
C ALA A 41 -19.36 -11.26 27.38
N LYS A 42 -20.39 -11.73 28.09
CA LYS A 42 -21.80 -11.32 27.90
C LYS A 42 -22.07 -9.90 28.35
N TYR A 43 -21.43 -9.46 29.43
CA TYR A 43 -21.46 -8.07 29.86
C TYR A 43 -20.94 -7.15 28.75
N TYR A 44 -19.73 -7.42 28.23
CA TYR A 44 -19.14 -6.59 27.18
C TYR A 44 -19.85 -6.70 25.82
N GLU A 45 -20.39 -7.88 25.47
CA GLU A 45 -21.27 -8.01 24.30
C GLU A 45 -22.46 -7.04 24.37
N THR A 46 -23.08 -6.94 25.55
CA THR A 46 -24.22 -6.05 25.77
C THR A 46 -23.80 -4.58 25.85
N LEU A 47 -22.71 -4.27 26.55
CA LEU A 47 -22.16 -2.91 26.64
C LEU A 47 -21.84 -2.36 25.25
N TYR A 48 -21.09 -3.09 24.44
CA TYR A 48 -20.73 -2.64 23.10
C TYR A 48 -21.93 -2.59 22.16
N SER A 49 -22.87 -3.53 22.29
CA SER A 49 -24.13 -3.49 21.53
C SER A 49 -24.91 -2.20 21.79
N LEU A 50 -25.04 -1.79 23.05
CA LEU A 50 -25.76 -0.57 23.44
C LEU A 50 -24.97 0.70 23.13
N LYS A 51 -23.68 0.75 23.50
CA LYS A 51 -22.82 1.92 23.34
C LYS A 51 -22.64 2.32 21.87
N TYR A 52 -22.49 1.33 20.99
CA TYR A 52 -22.25 1.57 19.57
C TYR A 52 -23.47 1.27 18.71
N GLY A 53 -24.59 0.81 19.25
CA GLY A 53 -25.76 0.46 18.43
C GLY A 53 -25.47 -0.68 17.45
N ILE A 54 -24.88 -1.78 17.93
CA ILE A 54 -24.55 -2.95 17.10
C ILE A 54 -25.47 -4.11 17.49
N PRO A 55 -26.25 -4.70 16.56
CA PRO A 55 -27.19 -5.77 16.90
C PRO A 55 -26.52 -7.03 17.46
N LYS A 56 -27.21 -7.68 18.42
CA LYS A 56 -26.90 -9.04 18.92
C LYS A 56 -27.68 -10.15 18.19
N GLY A 57 -28.61 -9.81 17.30
CA GLY A 57 -29.54 -10.75 16.65
C GLY A 57 -28.84 -11.70 15.67
N CYS A 58 -29.14 -13.01 15.76
CA CYS A 58 -28.51 -14.05 14.93
C CYS A 58 -28.80 -13.83 13.45
N PHE A 59 -27.81 -14.10 12.62
CA PHE A 59 -27.95 -14.03 11.17
C PHE A 59 -28.83 -15.17 10.64
N LYS A 60 -28.87 -16.30 11.35
CA LYS A 60 -29.78 -17.41 11.08
C LYS A 60 -30.80 -17.55 12.21
N GLU A 61 -32.01 -17.91 11.84
CA GLU A 61 -33.06 -18.25 12.79
C GLU A 61 -32.66 -19.43 13.68
N ARG A 62 -33.06 -19.36 14.95
CA ARG A 62 -32.97 -20.46 15.91
C ARG A 62 -34.32 -20.62 16.60
N GLN A 63 -34.62 -21.83 17.07
CA GLN A 63 -35.77 -22.07 17.94
C GLN A 63 -35.72 -21.10 19.14
N GLY A 64 -36.84 -20.42 19.41
CA GLY A 64 -36.97 -19.46 20.50
C GLY A 64 -36.61 -18.00 20.19
N ILE A 65 -36.11 -17.66 18.99
CA ILE A 65 -35.85 -16.26 18.60
C ILE A 65 -37.11 -15.65 17.95
N ILE A 66 -37.58 -14.53 18.50
CA ILE A 66 -38.80 -13.82 18.06
C ILE A 66 -38.55 -12.95 16.82
N LEU A 67 -37.40 -12.27 16.76
CA LEU A 67 -37.01 -11.41 15.64
C LEU A 67 -36.60 -12.26 14.43
N LYS A 68 -37.51 -12.35 13.45
CA LYS A 68 -37.37 -13.18 12.23
C LYS A 68 -37.52 -12.35 10.96
N ASP A 69 -36.90 -12.84 9.88
CA ASP A 69 -36.99 -12.35 8.50
C ASP A 69 -37.13 -10.82 8.37
N LYS A 70 -38.34 -10.36 8.00
CA LYS A 70 -38.67 -8.96 7.72
C LYS A 70 -38.25 -8.01 8.85
N TRP A 71 -38.47 -8.40 10.10
CA TRP A 71 -38.15 -7.56 11.25
C TRP A 71 -36.65 -7.51 11.53
N LEU A 72 -35.94 -8.62 11.29
CA LEU A 72 -34.49 -8.65 11.37
C LEU A 72 -33.88 -7.77 10.27
N THR A 73 -34.35 -7.89 9.03
CA THR A 73 -33.88 -7.04 7.92
C THR A 73 -34.15 -5.57 8.20
N ARG A 74 -35.36 -5.23 8.69
CA ARG A 74 -35.72 -3.85 9.04
C ARG A 74 -34.83 -3.28 10.14
N LEU A 75 -34.55 -4.05 11.20
CA LEU A 75 -33.64 -3.63 12.27
C LEU A 75 -32.24 -3.26 11.73
N TYR A 76 -31.72 -4.04 10.80
CA TYR A 76 -30.40 -3.77 10.21
C TYR A 76 -30.42 -2.59 9.22
N GLN A 77 -31.59 -2.22 8.68
CA GLN A 77 -31.75 -1.06 7.80
C GLN A 77 -31.96 0.25 8.57
N GLU A 78 -32.55 0.21 9.77
CA GLU A 78 -32.82 1.39 10.60
C GLU A 78 -31.60 1.89 11.38
N ILE A 79 -30.52 1.11 11.43
CA ILE A 79 -29.31 1.41 12.19
C ILE A 79 -28.13 1.55 11.23
N ASP A 80 -27.34 2.62 11.37
CA ASP A 80 -26.07 2.78 10.63
C ASP A 80 -24.96 1.89 11.23
N ILE A 81 -25.10 0.59 11.00
CA ILE A 81 -24.25 -0.45 11.59
C ILE A 81 -22.79 -0.31 11.14
N ASP A 82 -22.54 0.05 9.88
CA ASP A 82 -21.17 0.10 9.35
C ASP A 82 -20.37 1.25 9.98
N SER A 83 -20.95 2.45 10.10
CA SER A 83 -20.30 3.57 10.81
C SER A 83 -20.10 3.26 12.29
N ASN A 84 -21.07 2.59 12.92
CA ASN A 84 -21.01 2.20 14.32
C ASN A 84 -19.90 1.17 14.61
N VAL A 85 -19.73 0.19 13.73
CA VAL A 85 -18.67 -0.81 13.83
C VAL A 85 -17.30 -0.19 13.57
N LYS A 86 -17.19 0.77 12.66
CA LYS A 86 -15.95 1.55 12.46
C LYS A 86 -15.55 2.28 13.75
N LYS A 87 -16.48 2.98 14.40
CA LYS A 87 -16.24 3.64 15.70
C LYS A 87 -15.78 2.65 16.78
N LEU A 88 -16.43 1.48 16.90
CA LEU A 88 -15.98 0.44 17.84
C LEU A 88 -14.57 -0.05 17.50
N ALA A 89 -14.28 -0.25 16.21
CA ALA A 89 -12.98 -0.72 15.77
C ALA A 89 -11.88 0.31 16.06
N ASP A 90 -12.14 1.59 15.85
CA ASP A 90 -11.20 2.67 16.16
C ASP A 90 -10.93 2.75 17.67
N ASP A 91 -11.98 2.73 18.50
CA ASP A 91 -11.88 2.76 19.97
C ASP A 91 -11.10 1.55 20.53
N LEU A 92 -11.19 0.40 19.87
CA LEU A 92 -10.47 -0.83 20.25
C LEU A 92 -9.16 -1.04 19.47
N SER A 93 -8.81 -0.12 18.57
CA SER A 93 -7.64 -0.24 17.67
C SER A 93 -7.61 -1.53 16.83
N ILE A 94 -8.74 -1.91 16.25
CA ILE A 94 -8.93 -3.15 15.47
C ILE A 94 -8.95 -2.86 13.96
N ASP A 95 -8.28 -3.70 13.19
CA ASP A 95 -8.43 -3.72 11.73
C ASP A 95 -9.65 -4.54 11.29
N LEU A 96 -10.63 -3.92 10.63
CA LEU A 96 -11.82 -4.61 10.14
C LEU A 96 -11.59 -5.49 8.90
N ASP A 97 -10.44 -5.37 8.24
CA ASP A 97 -10.06 -6.20 7.10
C ASP A 97 -9.29 -7.45 7.51
N ALA A 98 -8.67 -7.46 8.70
CA ALA A 98 -7.99 -8.63 9.24
C ALA A 98 -8.95 -9.53 10.04
N HIS A 99 -9.58 -10.47 9.34
CA HIS A 99 -10.47 -11.45 9.95
C HIS A 99 -9.74 -12.61 10.63
N HIS A 100 -10.36 -13.18 11.65
CA HIS A 100 -9.90 -14.41 12.31
C HIS A 100 -10.38 -15.66 11.60
N TYR A 101 -11.50 -15.52 10.89
CA TYR A 101 -11.99 -16.53 9.98
C TYR A 101 -12.74 -15.86 8.85
N CYS A 102 -12.50 -16.35 7.64
CA CYS A 102 -13.33 -16.12 6.46
C CYS A 102 -13.87 -17.44 5.92
N LEU A 103 -15.18 -17.50 5.71
CA LEU A 103 -15.84 -18.67 5.14
C LEU A 103 -15.25 -19.00 3.76
N ALA A 104 -15.14 -20.28 3.42
CA ALA A 104 -14.74 -20.69 2.08
C ALA A 104 -15.77 -20.23 1.03
N ALA A 105 -15.38 -20.19 -0.24
CA ALA A 105 -16.29 -19.90 -1.34
C ALA A 105 -17.44 -20.93 -1.36
N VAL A 106 -18.66 -20.49 -1.04
CA VAL A 106 -19.88 -21.30 -1.04
C VAL A 106 -20.98 -20.50 -1.75
N LYS A 107 -21.76 -21.19 -2.58
CA LYS A 107 -22.96 -20.61 -3.21
C LYS A 107 -24.14 -20.74 -2.24
N ARG A 108 -24.78 -19.63 -1.86
CA ARG A 108 -26.03 -19.62 -1.08
C ARG A 108 -27.01 -18.63 -1.71
N GLY A 109 -28.10 -19.13 -2.31
CA GLY A 109 -29.09 -18.28 -2.98
C GLY A 109 -28.53 -17.58 -4.23
N SER A 110 -28.86 -16.30 -4.39
CA SER A 110 -28.53 -15.46 -5.55
C SER A 110 -27.13 -14.83 -5.51
N LYS A 111 -26.46 -14.77 -4.35
CA LYS A 111 -25.12 -14.17 -4.19
C LYS A 111 -24.03 -15.22 -4.01
N SER A 112 -22.86 -14.98 -4.62
CA SER A 112 -21.67 -15.83 -4.44
C SER A 112 -20.57 -15.08 -3.73
N ARG A 113 -20.12 -15.63 -2.61
CA ARG A 113 -18.99 -15.09 -1.87
C ARG A 113 -17.70 -15.49 -2.56
N ILE A 114 -16.85 -14.51 -2.84
CA ILE A 114 -15.54 -14.73 -3.46
C ILE A 114 -14.46 -14.58 -2.40
N LYS A 115 -13.51 -15.52 -2.39
CA LYS A 115 -12.35 -15.51 -1.50
C LYS A 115 -11.09 -15.47 -2.34
N ILE A 116 -10.28 -14.43 -2.13
CA ILE A 116 -8.98 -14.23 -2.76
C ILE A 116 -7.94 -14.81 -1.82
N ASN A 117 -7.42 -15.99 -2.14
CA ASN A 117 -6.42 -16.65 -1.30
C ASN A 117 -5.03 -16.19 -1.72
N VAL A 118 -4.33 -15.51 -0.83
CA VAL A 118 -2.93 -15.12 -0.98
C VAL A 118 -2.08 -16.05 -0.13
N GLU A 119 -1.19 -16.80 -0.76
CA GLU A 119 -0.24 -17.69 -0.10
C GLU A 119 1.17 -17.14 -0.25
N LEU A 120 1.70 -16.58 0.85
CA LEU A 120 3.06 -16.08 0.91
C LEU A 120 4.06 -17.24 0.99
N CYS A 121 5.21 -17.05 0.34
CA CYS A 121 6.26 -18.06 0.29
C CYS A 121 5.71 -19.43 -0.17
N HIS A 122 4.74 -19.42 -1.08
CA HIS A 122 4.13 -20.59 -1.67
C HIS A 122 5.20 -21.50 -2.27
N ARG A 123 5.15 -22.77 -1.87
CA ARG A 123 5.96 -23.83 -2.46
C ARG A 123 5.08 -24.95 -2.95
N ARG A 124 5.34 -25.39 -4.18
CA ARG A 124 4.80 -26.63 -4.73
C ARG A 124 5.69 -27.77 -4.26
N TYR A 125 5.47 -28.24 -3.03
CA TYR A 125 6.13 -29.45 -2.54
C TYR A 125 5.88 -30.58 -3.53
N ARG A 126 6.94 -31.24 -4.01
CA ARG A 126 6.78 -32.40 -4.89
C ARG A 126 6.17 -33.57 -4.09
N SER A 127 5.46 -34.46 -4.78
CA SER A 127 4.77 -35.61 -4.20
C SER A 127 5.70 -36.47 -3.34
N LYS A 128 5.15 -37.26 -2.40
CA LYS A 128 5.92 -38.23 -1.58
C LYS A 128 6.85 -39.12 -2.42
N GLU A 129 6.46 -39.44 -3.65
CA GLU A 129 7.28 -40.20 -4.60
C GLU A 129 8.57 -39.50 -5.04
N HIS A 130 8.57 -38.17 -5.12
CA HIS A 130 9.77 -37.42 -5.52
C HIS A 130 10.85 -37.45 -4.43
N VAL A 131 10.43 -37.39 -3.16
CA VAL A 131 11.33 -37.54 -2.00
C VAL A 131 11.84 -38.98 -1.91
N LYS A 132 11.00 -39.99 -2.20
CA LYS A 132 11.41 -41.40 -2.27
C LYS A 132 12.44 -41.71 -3.37
N LYS A 133 12.54 -40.88 -4.42
CA LYS A 133 13.48 -41.04 -5.54
C LYS A 133 14.76 -40.19 -5.39
N GLU A 134 15.10 -39.77 -4.16
CA GLU A 134 16.30 -38.98 -3.83
C GLU A 134 16.50 -37.68 -4.63
N LYS A 135 15.43 -37.17 -5.27
CA LYS A 135 15.52 -35.89 -5.97
C LYS A 135 15.62 -34.77 -4.94
N LEU A 136 16.72 -34.01 -5.00
CA LEU A 136 17.02 -32.88 -4.11
C LEU A 136 15.76 -32.03 -3.83
N LEU A 137 15.50 -31.80 -2.54
CA LEU A 137 14.33 -31.07 -2.04
C LEU A 137 14.30 -29.60 -2.50
N ILE A 138 15.43 -29.07 -2.97
CA ILE A 138 15.66 -27.66 -3.30
C ILE A 138 16.26 -27.54 -4.71
N LEU A 139 15.53 -27.98 -5.73
CA LEU A 139 15.94 -27.74 -7.13
C LEU A 139 15.65 -26.30 -7.60
N ASN A 140 14.82 -25.55 -6.87
CA ASN A 140 14.54 -24.14 -7.15
C ASN A 140 14.30 -23.39 -5.83
N PRO A 141 15.30 -22.66 -5.29
CA PRO A 141 15.21 -21.98 -4.01
C PRO A 141 14.36 -20.70 -4.05
N LYS A 142 13.82 -20.31 -5.22
CA LYS A 142 13.11 -19.05 -5.40
C LYS A 142 11.89 -18.96 -4.47
N ILE A 143 11.80 -17.88 -3.71
CA ILE A 143 10.60 -17.53 -2.95
C ILE A 143 9.55 -17.03 -3.95
N ILE A 144 8.41 -17.69 -3.95
CA ILE A 144 7.28 -17.38 -4.84
C ILE A 144 6.06 -17.16 -3.95
N HIS A 145 5.20 -16.24 -4.33
CA HIS A 145 3.91 -15.97 -3.70
C HIS A 145 2.82 -16.36 -4.71
N GLN A 146 1.67 -16.81 -4.21
CA GLN A 146 0.57 -17.26 -5.05
C GLN A 146 -0.72 -16.56 -4.69
N VAL A 147 -1.43 -16.05 -5.69
CA VAL A 147 -2.83 -15.61 -5.56
C VAL A 147 -3.72 -16.64 -6.25
N SER A 148 -4.81 -17.02 -5.60
CA SER A 148 -5.78 -17.94 -6.18
C SER A 148 -7.22 -17.63 -5.80
N ILE A 149 -8.10 -17.78 -6.77
CA ILE A 149 -9.56 -17.70 -6.62
C ILE A 149 -10.13 -18.99 -7.18
N GLU A 150 -11.04 -19.65 -6.46
CA GLU A 150 -11.80 -20.79 -6.95
C GLU A 150 -13.28 -20.49 -6.80
N THR A 151 -14.03 -20.49 -7.90
CA THR A 151 -15.44 -20.11 -7.92
C THR A 151 -16.22 -20.83 -9.02
N SER A 152 -17.50 -21.08 -8.76
CA SER A 152 -18.49 -21.55 -9.74
C SER A 152 -19.48 -20.45 -10.14
N ASN A 153 -19.32 -19.22 -9.65
CA ASN A 153 -20.18 -18.10 -10.04
C ASN A 153 -19.87 -17.65 -11.48
N LYS A 154 -20.90 -17.69 -12.34
CA LYS A 154 -20.79 -17.34 -13.76
C LYS A 154 -20.41 -15.87 -14.00
N GLU A 155 -20.94 -14.94 -13.21
CA GLU A 155 -20.65 -13.51 -13.30
C GLU A 155 -19.20 -13.21 -12.92
N THR A 156 -18.69 -13.75 -11.82
CA THR A 156 -17.29 -13.60 -11.43
C THR A 156 -16.36 -14.20 -12.49
N ILE A 157 -16.71 -15.37 -13.03
CA ILE A 157 -15.94 -16.00 -14.11
C ILE A 157 -15.90 -15.11 -15.36
N LYS A 158 -17.04 -14.51 -15.73
CA LYS A 158 -17.14 -13.59 -16.85
C LYS A 158 -16.27 -12.35 -16.62
N LYS A 159 -16.42 -11.66 -15.48
CA LYS A 159 -15.60 -10.49 -15.11
C LYS A 159 -14.10 -10.77 -15.17
N LEU A 160 -13.67 -11.94 -14.67
CA LEU A 160 -12.27 -12.35 -14.71
C LEU A 160 -11.77 -12.57 -16.15
N LYS A 161 -12.55 -13.27 -17.00
CA LYS A 161 -12.16 -13.50 -18.39
C LYS A 161 -12.10 -12.21 -19.21
N GLU A 162 -13.07 -11.33 -19.06
CA GLU A 162 -13.11 -10.03 -19.75
C GLU A 162 -11.92 -9.13 -19.39
N ASN A 163 -11.35 -9.31 -18.20
CA ASN A 163 -10.16 -8.61 -17.74
C ASN A 163 -8.84 -9.35 -18.05
N GLY A 164 -8.87 -10.31 -18.98
CA GLY A 164 -7.69 -11.02 -19.48
C GLY A 164 -7.12 -12.10 -18.57
N PHE A 165 -7.86 -12.54 -17.54
CA PHE A 165 -7.38 -13.59 -16.64
C PHE A 165 -7.62 -14.99 -17.20
N SER A 166 -6.54 -15.77 -17.33
CA SER A 166 -6.60 -17.19 -17.69
C SER A 166 -7.13 -18.05 -16.55
N LEU A 167 -8.23 -18.77 -16.80
CA LEU A 167 -8.90 -19.64 -15.82
C LEU A 167 -8.73 -21.12 -16.19
N THR A 168 -8.60 -21.97 -15.16
CA THR A 168 -8.47 -23.43 -15.29
C THR A 168 -9.64 -24.16 -14.66
N LYS A 169 -9.89 -25.41 -15.05
CA LYS A 169 -10.92 -26.25 -14.42
C LYS A 169 -10.52 -26.61 -12.98
N ALA A 170 -11.45 -26.48 -12.05
CA ALA A 170 -11.25 -26.84 -10.65
C ALA A 170 -12.15 -28.02 -10.24
N LYS A 171 -11.98 -28.54 -9.01
CA LYS A 171 -12.86 -29.59 -8.48
C LYS A 171 -14.32 -29.11 -8.42
N LYS A 172 -14.52 -27.83 -8.07
CA LYS A 172 -15.83 -27.17 -8.07
C LYS A 172 -15.73 -25.84 -8.83
N GLY A 173 -16.17 -25.82 -10.09
CA GLY A 173 -16.15 -24.63 -10.94
C GLY A 173 -14.80 -24.40 -11.62
N THR A 174 -14.31 -23.16 -11.54
CA THR A 174 -13.08 -22.71 -12.19
C THR A 174 -12.12 -22.09 -11.19
N ARG A 175 -10.84 -22.06 -11.54
CA ARG A 175 -9.76 -21.54 -10.71
C ARG A 175 -8.88 -20.57 -11.48
N LEU A 176 -8.69 -19.39 -10.90
CA LEU A 176 -7.57 -18.50 -11.20
C LEU A 176 -6.40 -18.86 -10.27
N ARG A 177 -5.20 -18.95 -10.82
CA ARG A 177 -3.96 -19.10 -10.05
C ARG A 177 -2.84 -18.33 -10.73
N ILE A 178 -2.26 -17.38 -10.02
CA ILE A 178 -1.13 -16.59 -10.50
C ILE A 178 -0.03 -16.67 -9.45
N GLN A 179 1.22 -16.78 -9.92
CA GLN A 179 2.40 -16.88 -9.08
C GLN A 179 3.41 -15.82 -9.49
N ASN A 180 4.03 -15.16 -8.52
CA ASN A 180 5.10 -14.19 -8.76
C ASN A 180 6.08 -14.20 -7.59
N SER A 181 7.36 -13.93 -7.86
CA SER A 181 8.37 -13.76 -6.81
C SER A 181 8.40 -12.36 -6.22
N ASP A 182 7.87 -11.37 -6.94
CA ASP A 182 7.74 -10.00 -6.44
C ASP A 182 6.40 -9.83 -5.71
N ILE A 183 6.48 -9.60 -4.40
CA ILE A 183 5.32 -9.39 -3.54
C ILE A 183 4.56 -8.10 -3.90
N LYS A 184 5.22 -7.07 -4.45
CA LYS A 184 4.56 -5.82 -4.86
C LYS A 184 3.60 -6.09 -6.01
N LYS A 185 4.03 -6.87 -7.01
CA LYS A 185 3.18 -7.30 -8.13
C LYS A 185 2.00 -8.14 -7.66
N ILE A 186 2.18 -8.93 -6.60
CA ILE A 186 1.11 -9.71 -5.98
C ILE A 186 0.10 -8.80 -5.30
N ASN A 187 0.55 -7.81 -4.54
CA ASN A 187 -0.35 -6.85 -3.88
C ASN A 187 -1.19 -6.09 -4.91
N LEU A 188 -0.57 -5.52 -5.95
CA LEU A 188 -1.29 -4.84 -7.04
C LEU A 188 -2.34 -5.76 -7.71
N LEU A 189 -2.00 -7.04 -7.90
CA LEU A 189 -2.92 -8.02 -8.45
C LEU A 189 -4.07 -8.33 -7.48
N VAL A 190 -3.80 -8.45 -6.19
CA VAL A 190 -4.81 -8.70 -5.15
C VAL A 190 -5.79 -7.54 -5.09
N ASP A 191 -5.31 -6.30 -5.12
CA ASP A 191 -6.14 -5.10 -5.13
C ASP A 191 -7.04 -5.07 -6.36
N LYS A 192 -6.47 -5.32 -7.56
CA LYS A 192 -7.24 -5.42 -8.81
C LYS A 192 -8.33 -6.49 -8.73
N LEU A 193 -8.00 -7.67 -8.18
CA LEU A 193 -8.96 -8.77 -8.03
C LEU A 193 -10.04 -8.46 -6.97
N GLN A 194 -9.69 -7.76 -5.89
CA GLN A 194 -10.63 -7.32 -4.87
C GLN A 194 -11.63 -6.32 -5.45
N HIS A 195 -11.16 -5.30 -6.17
CA HIS A 195 -12.03 -4.33 -6.84
C HIS A 195 -12.96 -4.99 -7.86
N LEU A 196 -12.45 -5.94 -8.64
CA LEU A 196 -13.22 -6.62 -9.69
C LEU A 196 -14.25 -7.61 -9.15
N THR A 197 -13.94 -8.30 -8.05
CA THR A 197 -14.77 -9.40 -7.54
C THR A 197 -15.55 -9.08 -6.26
N GLY A 198 -15.20 -8.00 -5.55
CA GLY A 198 -15.66 -7.75 -4.18
C GLY A 198 -15.18 -8.81 -3.16
N GLY A 199 -14.22 -9.66 -3.54
CA GLY A 199 -13.84 -10.82 -2.75
C GLY A 199 -13.04 -10.49 -1.49
N PHE A 200 -13.23 -11.29 -0.44
CA PHE A 200 -12.44 -11.16 0.80
C PHE A 200 -11.04 -11.71 0.60
N ILE A 201 -10.03 -10.93 1.00
CA ILE A 201 -8.62 -11.32 0.93
C ILE A 201 -8.26 -12.15 2.14
N GLU A 202 -7.80 -13.38 1.94
CA GLU A 202 -7.18 -14.18 2.99
C GLU A 202 -5.71 -14.41 2.68
N CYS A 203 -4.85 -13.75 3.45
CA CYS A 203 -3.40 -13.90 3.36
C CYS A 203 -2.90 -14.93 4.37
N LYS A 204 -2.17 -15.93 3.90
CA LYS A 204 -1.62 -17.03 4.72
C LYS A 204 -0.25 -17.46 4.24
N PHE A 205 0.45 -18.22 5.07
CA PHE A 205 1.71 -18.86 4.72
C PHE A 205 1.73 -20.29 5.27
N LYS A 206 2.49 -21.18 4.62
CA LYS A 206 2.65 -22.56 5.08
C LYS A 206 3.83 -22.67 6.03
N LEU A 207 3.59 -23.31 7.17
CA LEU A 207 4.66 -23.64 8.11
C LEU A 207 5.30 -24.96 7.71
N GLY A 208 6.63 -24.95 7.55
CA GLY A 208 7.42 -26.17 7.42
C GLY A 208 7.40 -26.95 8.73
N LYS A 209 6.89 -28.19 8.71
CA LYS A 209 7.09 -29.15 9.81
C LYS A 209 8.05 -30.23 9.37
N ILE A 210 8.89 -30.70 10.29
CA ILE A 210 9.85 -31.79 10.06
C ILE A 210 9.11 -33.11 9.76
N HIS A 211 7.95 -33.31 10.36
CA HIS A 211 7.12 -34.50 10.19
C HIS A 211 5.69 -34.12 9.81
N TYR A 212 5.39 -34.15 8.51
CA TYR A 212 4.05 -34.16 7.91
C TYR A 212 3.09 -32.96 8.13
N GLN A 213 2.29 -32.74 7.09
CA GLN A 213 1.23 -31.72 6.91
C GLN A 213 1.58 -30.30 7.36
N HIS A 214 1.96 -29.47 6.37
CA HIS A 214 2.02 -28.03 6.53
C HIS A 214 0.67 -27.48 6.99
N LEU A 215 0.67 -26.83 8.15
CA LEU A 215 -0.49 -26.07 8.62
C LEU A 215 -0.38 -24.63 8.12
N PRO A 216 -1.42 -24.09 7.46
CA PRO A 216 -1.44 -22.69 7.08
C PRO A 216 -1.57 -21.82 8.33
N ALA A 217 -0.73 -20.79 8.44
CA ALA A 217 -0.88 -19.71 9.41
C ALA A 217 -1.45 -18.49 8.69
N LEU A 218 -2.41 -17.82 9.30
CA LEU A 218 -2.96 -16.57 8.79
C LEU A 218 -1.96 -15.43 9.05
N VAL A 219 -1.82 -14.53 8.09
CA VAL A 219 -1.09 -13.26 8.29
C VAL A 219 -2.10 -12.24 8.80
N MET A 220 -1.82 -11.67 9.97
CA MET A 220 -2.68 -10.65 10.59
C MET A 220 -1.85 -9.58 11.29
N PRO A 221 -2.34 -8.33 11.33
CA PRO A 221 -1.74 -7.28 12.16
C PRO A 221 -1.70 -7.68 13.63
N ALA A 222 -0.65 -7.28 14.35
CA ALA A 222 -0.52 -7.55 15.78
C ALA A 222 -1.69 -6.99 16.60
N LYS A 223 -2.24 -5.82 16.19
CA LYS A 223 -3.39 -5.18 16.83
C LYS A 223 -4.70 -5.99 16.77
N ASN A 224 -4.77 -6.99 15.89
CA ASN A 224 -5.91 -7.90 15.79
C ASN A 224 -5.75 -9.17 16.63
N LEU A 225 -4.61 -9.36 17.30
CA LEU A 225 -4.41 -10.50 18.19
C LEU A 225 -5.24 -10.35 19.47
N VAL A 226 -5.91 -11.42 19.88
CA VAL A 226 -6.60 -11.49 21.17
C VAL A 226 -6.09 -12.69 21.97
N LEU A 227 -6.32 -12.66 23.29
CA LEU A 227 -5.98 -13.76 24.17
C LEU A 227 -6.62 -15.06 23.67
N GLY A 228 -5.86 -16.13 23.74
CA GLY A 228 -6.28 -17.46 23.31
C GLY A 228 -6.03 -17.80 21.84
N HIS A 229 -5.56 -16.86 21.02
CA HIS A 229 -5.08 -17.21 19.68
C HIS A 229 -3.87 -18.14 19.73
N TYR A 230 -3.78 -19.00 18.72
CA TYR A 230 -2.62 -19.83 18.49
C TYR A 230 -1.75 -19.21 17.39
N LEU A 231 -0.49 -18.92 17.72
CA LEU A 231 0.50 -18.41 16.79
C LEU A 231 1.61 -19.44 16.56
N PRO A 232 2.20 -19.48 15.35
CA PRO A 232 3.38 -20.28 15.13
C PRO A 232 4.59 -19.69 15.85
N VAL A 233 5.19 -20.48 16.74
CA VAL A 233 6.40 -20.13 17.47
C VAL A 233 7.50 -21.14 17.18
N ARG A 234 8.74 -20.67 17.15
CA ARG A 234 9.91 -21.53 16.98
C ARG A 234 10.36 -22.05 18.33
N LYS A 235 10.37 -23.37 18.51
CA LYS A 235 10.93 -24.06 19.68
C LYS A 235 12.11 -24.92 19.22
N GLY A 236 13.32 -24.41 19.41
CA GLY A 236 14.54 -25.05 18.89
C GLY A 236 14.57 -25.11 17.36
N LYS A 237 14.51 -26.34 16.81
CA LYS A 237 14.46 -26.60 15.36
C LYS A 237 13.03 -26.78 14.82
N GLU A 238 12.02 -26.77 15.68
CA GLU A 238 10.63 -27.02 15.33
C GLU A 238 9.78 -25.76 15.36
N ILE A 239 8.68 -25.78 14.60
CA ILE A 239 7.62 -24.78 14.69
C ILE A 239 6.38 -25.44 15.28
N ILE A 240 5.94 -24.95 16.43
CA ILE A 240 4.70 -25.37 17.10
C ILE A 240 3.70 -24.23 17.11
N TYR A 241 2.41 -24.54 17.26
CA TYR A 241 1.41 -23.52 17.53
C TYR A 241 1.28 -23.38 19.04
N ASP A 242 1.43 -22.16 19.55
CA ASP A 242 1.33 -21.86 20.97
C ASP A 242 0.32 -20.75 21.24
N LYS A 243 -0.31 -20.79 22.42
CA LYS A 243 -1.45 -19.97 22.78
C LYS A 243 -1.00 -18.64 23.38
N ILE A 244 -1.60 -17.54 22.94
CA ILE A 244 -1.42 -16.23 23.57
C ILE A 244 -2.12 -16.23 24.93
N ILE A 245 -1.34 -16.21 26.00
CA ILE A 245 -1.85 -16.13 27.39
C ILE A 245 -1.83 -14.71 27.96
N LYS A 246 -1.05 -13.81 27.35
CA LYS A 246 -0.91 -12.42 27.78
C LYS A 246 -0.57 -11.56 26.57
N ILE A 247 -1.20 -10.38 26.49
CA ILE A 247 -0.83 -9.30 25.58
C ILE A 247 -0.51 -8.10 26.46
N SER A 248 0.65 -7.50 26.25
CA SER A 248 1.06 -6.27 26.93
C SER A 248 1.53 -5.28 25.88
N GLU A 249 0.96 -4.09 25.92
CA GLU A 249 1.39 -2.98 25.08
C GLU A 249 2.50 -2.23 25.79
N LYS A 250 3.63 -2.07 25.11
CA LYS A 250 4.73 -1.24 25.59
C LYS A 250 4.84 -0.06 24.64
N TYR A 251 4.41 1.10 25.11
CA TYR A 251 4.63 2.35 24.41
C TYR A 251 6.08 2.76 24.67
N THR A 252 6.93 2.56 23.68
CA THR A 252 8.28 3.13 23.69
C THR A 252 8.23 4.47 22.96
N ARG A 253 8.67 5.53 23.63
CA ARG A 253 9.09 6.75 22.93
C ARG A 253 10.49 6.50 22.42
N GLU A 254 10.59 5.86 21.27
CA GLU A 254 11.85 5.81 20.54
C GLU A 254 11.99 7.13 19.78
N PHE A 255 13.18 7.73 19.84
CA PHE A 255 13.54 8.79 18.90
C PHE A 255 13.72 8.15 17.54
N VAL A 256 12.60 7.94 16.85
CA VAL A 256 12.61 7.69 15.42
C VAL A 256 12.77 9.08 14.80
N TYR A 257 13.89 9.31 14.12
CA TYR A 257 14.06 10.54 13.35
C TYR A 257 13.21 10.43 12.10
N ASP A 258 11.91 10.61 12.27
CA ASP A 258 11.03 11.03 11.21
C ASP A 258 11.15 12.55 11.09
N LEU A 259 11.53 13.03 9.91
CA LEU A 259 11.46 14.45 9.56
C LEU A 259 10.33 14.69 8.56
N GLU A 260 9.25 13.91 8.61
CA GLU A 260 7.93 14.47 8.35
C GLU A 260 7.61 15.49 9.46
N ILE A 261 8.09 16.71 9.25
CA ILE A 261 7.43 17.88 9.81
C ILE A 261 6.05 17.88 9.16
N GLU A 262 4.99 17.72 9.95
CA GLU A 262 3.62 17.81 9.46
C GLU A 262 3.50 19.11 8.65
N ARG A 263 3.17 18.96 7.36
CA ARG A 263 3.10 19.99 6.32
C ARG A 263 4.40 20.39 5.61
N THR A 264 5.61 19.87 5.84
CA THR A 264 6.75 20.27 4.97
C THR A 264 7.53 19.08 4.42
N HIS A 265 7.23 18.69 3.18
CA HIS A 265 7.95 17.66 2.43
C HIS A 265 9.36 18.13 2.01
N ASN A 266 10.35 18.01 2.90
CA ASN A 266 11.77 18.07 2.56
C ASN A 266 12.38 16.65 2.63
N PHE A 267 13.45 16.37 1.88
CA PHE A 267 14.10 15.05 1.88
C PHE A 267 15.59 15.16 2.22
N ILE A 268 16.15 14.10 2.82
CA ILE A 268 17.59 13.97 3.08
C ILE A 268 18.19 12.98 2.09
N ALA A 269 19.29 13.38 1.44
CA ALA A 269 20.13 12.48 0.66
C ALA A 269 21.55 12.51 1.23
N ALA A 270 22.09 11.34 1.60
CA ALA A 270 23.45 11.19 2.12
C ALA A 270 23.80 12.08 3.34
N GLY A 271 22.85 12.29 4.26
CA GLY A 271 23.06 13.11 5.47
C GLY A 271 22.94 14.61 5.26
N ILE A 272 22.48 15.06 4.08
CA ILE A 272 22.26 16.47 3.75
C ILE A 272 20.76 16.74 3.58
N VAL A 273 20.24 17.76 4.27
CA VAL A 273 18.88 18.26 4.06
C VAL A 273 18.82 18.95 2.71
N VAL A 274 18.07 18.38 1.77
CA VAL A 274 17.91 18.93 0.42
C VAL A 274 16.58 19.66 0.34
N HIS A 275 16.65 20.97 0.11
CA HIS A 275 15.48 21.79 -0.16
C HIS A 275 15.29 21.95 -1.66
N ASN A 276 14.31 21.25 -2.24
CA ASN A 276 13.79 21.55 -3.56
C ASN A 276 12.28 21.81 -3.44
N SER A 277 11.92 23.06 -3.15
CA SER A 277 10.54 23.48 -2.83
C SER A 277 9.67 23.62 -4.07
N ILE A 278 9.39 22.49 -4.72
CA ILE A 278 8.29 22.38 -5.69
C ILE A 278 6.98 21.94 -5.02
N TYR A 279 7.01 21.64 -3.71
CA TYR A 279 5.89 21.11 -2.92
C TYR A 279 5.25 22.11 -1.94
N LYS A 280 5.25 23.41 -2.25
CA LYS A 280 4.60 24.44 -1.41
C LYS A 280 3.11 24.12 -1.14
N PHE A 281 2.42 23.49 -2.09
CA PHE A 281 1.01 23.08 -1.96
C PHE A 281 0.79 21.96 -0.94
N ARG A 282 1.84 21.22 -0.57
CA ARG A 282 1.83 20.25 0.53
C ARG A 282 2.47 20.82 1.81
N GLY A 283 2.53 22.15 1.87
CA GLY A 283 2.91 23.00 2.99
C GLY A 283 4.41 23.32 3.14
N ALA A 284 5.28 22.87 2.23
CA ALA A 284 6.71 23.15 2.31
C ALA A 284 6.98 24.67 2.40
N SER A 285 7.51 25.12 3.55
CA SER A 285 7.76 26.54 3.84
C SER A 285 9.24 26.86 3.77
N ILE A 286 9.54 28.02 3.19
CA ILE A 286 10.90 28.59 3.16
C ILE A 286 11.35 29.06 4.54
N SER A 287 10.41 29.33 5.46
CA SER A 287 10.72 29.71 6.84
C SER A 287 11.49 28.63 7.58
N ASN A 288 11.20 27.35 7.32
CA ASN A 288 11.83 26.23 8.03
C ASN A 288 13.35 26.20 7.84
N ILE A 289 13.84 26.49 6.64
CA ILE A 289 15.29 26.55 6.39
C ILE A 289 15.92 27.84 6.94
N LEU A 290 15.16 28.93 7.04
CA LEU A 290 15.61 30.17 7.66
C LEU A 290 15.70 30.05 9.20
N GLU A 291 14.77 29.30 9.80
CA GLU A 291 14.68 29.05 11.24
C GLU A 291 15.65 27.95 11.71
N PHE A 292 16.01 27.01 10.83
CA PHE A 292 16.98 25.94 11.13
C PHE A 292 18.28 26.46 11.77
N LYS A 293 18.81 27.60 11.31
CA LYS A 293 20.02 28.21 11.89
C LYS A 293 19.79 28.82 13.29
N LYS A 294 18.55 29.20 13.62
CA LYS A 294 18.19 29.67 14.97
C LYS A 294 18.06 28.48 15.92
N ASP A 295 17.39 27.42 15.47
CA ASP A 295 17.11 26.25 16.29
C ASP A 295 18.37 25.41 16.55
N TYR A 296 19.30 25.39 15.58
CA TYR A 296 20.55 24.64 15.66
C TYR A 296 21.75 25.56 15.42
N ALA A 297 22.04 26.40 16.41
CA ALA A 297 23.11 27.41 16.34
C ALA A 297 24.52 26.83 16.08
N GLN A 298 24.76 25.57 16.42
CA GLN A 298 26.04 24.87 16.18
C GLN A 298 26.10 24.14 14.82
N SER A 299 25.05 24.21 14.00
CA SER A 299 25.01 23.53 12.71
C SER A 299 26.03 24.11 11.72
N LYS A 300 26.65 23.23 10.93
CA LYS A 300 27.60 23.62 9.88
C LYS A 300 26.85 23.81 8.57
N GLU A 301 27.05 24.95 7.91
CA GLU A 301 26.47 25.22 6.60
C GLU A 301 27.42 24.80 5.48
N ILE A 302 26.90 24.02 4.52
CA ILE A 302 27.64 23.60 3.33
C ILE A 302 26.77 23.96 2.11
N ILE A 303 27.32 24.76 1.20
CA ILE A 303 26.64 25.19 -0.02
C ILE A 303 27.28 24.47 -1.20
N LEU A 304 26.49 23.68 -1.92
CA LEU A 304 26.94 22.96 -3.10
C LEU A 304 26.59 23.77 -4.35
N THR A 305 27.61 24.36 -4.98
CA THR A 305 27.45 25.17 -6.22
C THR A 305 27.89 24.44 -7.47
N LYS A 306 28.66 23.35 -7.36
CA LYS A 306 29.13 22.57 -8.51
C LYS A 306 28.02 21.68 -9.05
N ASN A 307 27.67 21.85 -10.33
CA ASN A 307 26.70 21.01 -11.03
C ASN A 307 27.43 20.07 -12.02
N TYR A 308 27.21 18.78 -11.83
CA TYR A 308 27.85 17.71 -12.62
C TYR A 308 26.92 17.15 -13.72
N ARG A 309 25.69 17.69 -13.85
CA ARG A 309 24.66 17.16 -14.75
C ARG A 309 24.54 17.97 -16.05
N SER A 310 24.42 19.29 -15.93
CA SER A 310 23.99 20.17 -17.02
C SER A 310 25.10 21.11 -17.47
N TYR A 311 25.07 21.50 -18.74
CA TYR A 311 25.97 22.49 -19.31
C TYR A 311 25.64 23.91 -18.83
N LYS A 312 26.64 24.80 -18.91
CA LYS A 312 26.56 26.17 -18.41
C LYS A 312 25.36 26.95 -18.94
N ASN A 313 25.07 26.86 -20.24
CA ASN A 313 23.97 27.60 -20.86
C ASN A 313 22.59 27.18 -20.33
N ILE A 314 22.38 25.89 -20.04
CA ILE A 314 21.13 25.40 -19.40
C ILE A 314 21.03 25.93 -17.96
N LEU A 315 22.14 25.90 -17.21
CA LEU A 315 22.18 26.40 -15.83
C LEU A 315 21.95 27.90 -15.74
N ASP A 316 22.53 28.68 -16.65
CA ASP A 316 22.37 30.13 -16.70
C ASP A 316 20.89 30.50 -16.95
N ILE A 317 20.23 29.88 -17.93
CA ILE A 317 18.79 30.09 -18.20
C ILE A 317 17.93 29.67 -17.00
N ALA A 318 18.21 28.52 -16.39
CA ALA A 318 17.47 28.07 -15.22
C ALA A 318 17.65 29.04 -14.03
N TYR A 319 18.84 29.62 -13.87
CA TYR A 319 19.14 30.59 -12.83
C TYR A 319 18.44 31.93 -13.08
N GLU A 320 18.44 32.44 -14.31
CA GLU A 320 17.70 33.64 -14.70
C GLU A 320 16.19 33.45 -14.50
N PHE A 321 15.64 32.31 -14.93
CA PHE A 321 14.23 32.00 -14.75
C PHE A 321 13.84 31.93 -13.28
N ILE A 322 14.60 31.23 -12.43
CA ILE A 322 14.25 31.12 -11.02
C ILE A 322 14.33 32.49 -10.32
N GLN A 323 15.24 33.40 -10.71
CA GLN A 323 15.37 34.73 -10.13
C GLN A 323 14.09 35.58 -10.24
N LEU A 324 13.22 35.31 -11.21
CA LEU A 324 11.92 35.97 -11.35
C LEU A 324 10.99 35.73 -10.14
N ASN A 325 11.28 34.74 -9.28
CA ASN A 325 10.56 34.49 -8.03
C ASN A 325 11.05 35.33 -6.84
N ASN A 326 12.04 36.21 -7.02
CA ASN A 326 12.39 37.20 -6.01
C ASN A 326 11.17 38.11 -5.73
N PRO A 327 10.90 38.52 -4.48
CA PRO A 327 11.76 38.44 -3.30
C PRO A 327 11.67 37.13 -2.51
N ASN A 328 10.82 36.19 -2.91
CA ASN A 328 10.46 35.03 -2.08
C ASN A 328 11.48 33.87 -2.13
N ARG A 329 12.67 34.10 -2.68
CA ARG A 329 13.74 33.10 -2.77
C ARG A 329 14.65 33.15 -1.56
N LEU A 330 15.14 31.97 -1.17
CA LEU A 330 16.08 31.81 -0.05
C LEU A 330 17.33 32.66 -0.23
N GLU A 331 17.93 32.64 -1.43
CA GLU A 331 19.11 33.45 -1.76
C GLU A 331 18.85 34.95 -1.55
N TRP A 332 17.67 35.44 -1.96
CA TRP A 332 17.31 36.85 -1.81
C TRP A 332 17.03 37.20 -0.34
N GLN A 333 16.28 36.36 0.38
CA GLN A 333 15.92 36.58 1.79
C GLN A 333 17.13 36.53 2.72
N LEU A 334 18.06 35.60 2.52
CA LEU A 334 19.31 35.51 3.27
C LEU A 334 20.20 36.73 3.02
N ASN A 335 20.37 37.12 1.75
CA ASN A 335 21.24 38.25 1.40
C ASN A 335 20.66 39.61 1.82
N LYS A 336 19.33 39.74 1.93
CA LYS A 336 18.70 40.96 2.48
C LYS A 336 18.94 41.09 3.99
N THR A 337 18.87 39.99 4.72
CA THR A 337 19.00 40.00 6.19
C THR A 337 20.43 40.29 6.64
N SER A 338 21.43 39.87 5.85
CA SER A 338 22.85 40.16 6.10
C SER A 338 23.22 41.64 6.00
N ASN A 339 22.45 42.47 5.29
CA ASN A 339 22.72 43.91 5.16
C ASN A 339 22.23 44.76 6.36
N LYS A 340 21.48 44.20 7.32
CA LYS A 340 20.98 44.93 8.50
C LYS A 340 21.81 44.75 9.80
N GLN A 341 22.82 43.90 9.80
CA GLN A 341 23.66 43.59 10.98
C GLN A 341 25.16 43.82 10.71
N GLN A 342 25.52 45.00 10.17
CA GLN A 342 26.91 45.46 10.16
C GLN A 342 27.22 46.26 11.43
N THR A 343 27.36 45.56 12.55
CA THR A 343 28.17 46.06 13.67
C THR A 343 28.85 44.84 14.29
N THR A 344 30.19 44.87 14.26
CA THR A 344 31.14 43.94 14.90
C THR A 344 31.38 42.59 14.22
N ASN A 345 32.51 42.54 13.50
CA ASN A 345 33.39 41.40 13.24
C ASN A 345 32.75 40.00 13.16
N ASN A 346 32.27 39.64 11.96
CA ASN A 346 32.61 38.38 11.28
C ASN A 346 31.96 38.36 9.89
N LEU A 347 32.76 38.18 8.84
CA LEU A 347 32.34 38.14 7.43
C LEU A 347 31.24 37.08 7.21
N LYS A 348 29.96 37.50 7.18
CA LYS A 348 28.89 36.67 6.62
C LYS A 348 28.90 36.82 5.11
N SER A 349 29.51 35.85 4.42
CA SER A 349 29.56 35.78 2.96
C SER A 349 28.16 35.81 2.35
N LYS A 350 28.01 36.59 1.28
CA LYS A 350 26.79 36.61 0.46
C LYS A 350 26.57 35.21 -0.12
N VAL A 351 25.42 34.60 0.15
CA VAL A 351 25.09 33.28 -0.36
C VAL A 351 24.74 33.42 -1.84
N SER A 352 25.45 32.70 -2.71
CA SER A 352 25.11 32.56 -4.12
C SER A 352 24.56 31.16 -4.38
N LYS A 353 23.40 31.08 -5.01
CA LYS A 353 22.83 29.83 -5.52
C LYS A 353 23.05 29.65 -7.02
N LYS A 354 23.88 30.49 -7.65
CA LYS A 354 24.28 30.30 -9.04
C LYS A 354 25.17 29.08 -9.16
N LEU A 355 24.75 28.11 -9.97
CA LEU A 355 25.49 26.86 -10.16
C LEU A 355 26.60 27.02 -11.19
N GLU A 356 27.72 26.36 -10.94
CA GLU A 356 28.87 26.28 -11.84
C GLU A 356 28.88 24.90 -12.51
N ALA A 357 28.80 24.88 -13.84
CA ALA A 357 28.91 23.64 -14.61
C ALA A 357 30.34 23.08 -14.51
N VAL A 358 30.46 21.81 -14.15
CA VAL A 358 31.73 21.08 -14.20
C VAL A 358 32.00 20.60 -15.63
N ASN A 359 30.95 20.21 -16.35
CA ASN A 359 31.05 19.70 -17.71
C ASN A 359 31.27 20.85 -18.70
N LYS A 360 32.26 20.71 -19.59
CA LYS A 360 32.52 21.62 -20.70
C LYS A 360 31.66 21.20 -21.90
N GLY A 361 30.95 22.15 -22.50
CA GLY A 361 30.07 21.91 -23.63
C GLY A 361 28.89 22.88 -23.67
N VAL A 362 28.05 22.72 -24.68
CA VAL A 362 26.85 23.54 -24.89
C VAL A 362 25.67 22.59 -25.06
N GLY A 363 24.63 22.77 -24.23
CA GLY A 363 23.38 22.05 -24.38
C GLY A 363 22.55 22.64 -25.51
N ILE A 364 21.81 21.80 -26.24
CA ILE A 364 20.87 22.26 -27.26
C ILE A 364 19.55 22.59 -26.56
N ILE A 365 19.04 23.79 -26.79
CA ILE A 365 17.76 24.27 -26.25
C ILE A 365 16.94 24.71 -27.45
N GLU A 366 15.82 24.04 -27.66
CA GLU A 366 14.91 24.28 -28.78
C GLU A 366 13.49 24.44 -28.25
N HIS A 367 12.73 25.31 -28.91
CA HIS A 367 11.29 25.45 -28.68
C HIS A 367 10.55 24.85 -29.87
N LEU A 368 9.77 23.81 -29.63
CA LEU A 368 8.89 23.19 -30.61
C LEU A 368 7.47 23.66 -30.32
N HIS A 369 6.77 24.13 -31.35
CA HIS A 369 5.39 24.61 -31.21
C HIS A 369 4.49 23.87 -32.20
N GLY A 370 3.46 23.20 -31.68
CA GLY A 370 2.39 22.60 -32.48
C GLY A 370 1.08 23.38 -32.33
N GLU A 371 0.33 23.53 -33.42
CA GLU A 371 -0.97 24.21 -33.39
C GLU A 371 -2.04 23.47 -32.55
N THR A 372 -1.82 22.18 -32.30
CA THR A 372 -2.65 21.34 -31.44
C THR A 372 -1.77 20.48 -30.54
N GLU A 373 -2.32 19.99 -29.42
CA GLU A 373 -1.62 19.07 -28.50
C GLU A 373 -1.10 17.81 -29.22
N PHE A 374 -1.87 17.28 -30.18
CA PHE A 374 -1.47 16.13 -30.98
C PHE A 374 -0.31 16.47 -31.94
N LYS A 375 -0.34 17.65 -32.57
CA LYS A 375 0.77 18.11 -33.43
C LYS A 375 2.04 18.35 -32.60
N GLU A 376 1.92 18.96 -31.42
CA GLU A 376 3.06 19.18 -30.52
C GLU A 376 3.69 17.84 -30.09
N ALA A 377 2.87 16.90 -29.62
CA ALA A 377 3.35 15.59 -29.20
C ALA A 377 3.98 14.80 -30.35
N ARG A 378 3.44 14.93 -31.57
CA ARG A 378 4.05 14.36 -32.78
C ARG A 378 5.42 14.96 -33.08
N LEU A 379 5.56 16.28 -33.04
CA LEU A 379 6.84 16.96 -33.26
C LEU A 379 7.90 16.50 -32.25
N VAL A 380 7.52 16.31 -30.99
CA VAL A 380 8.42 15.78 -29.95
C VAL A 380 8.87 14.36 -30.27
N VAL A 381 7.94 13.47 -30.65
CA VAL A 381 8.27 12.08 -31.00
C VAL A 381 9.14 12.01 -32.26
N GLU A 382 8.83 12.79 -33.29
CA GLU A 382 9.64 12.90 -34.50
C GLU A 382 11.07 13.41 -34.19
N LYS A 383 11.20 14.36 -33.26
CA LYS A 383 12.52 14.82 -32.79
C LYS A 383 13.30 13.71 -32.08
N ILE A 384 12.65 12.93 -31.20
CA ILE A 384 13.28 11.80 -30.50
C ILE A 384 13.79 10.77 -31.52
N LEU A 385 12.96 10.41 -32.50
CA LEU A 385 13.34 9.50 -33.57
C LEU A 385 14.52 10.04 -34.37
N SER A 386 14.47 11.30 -34.81
CA SER A 386 15.56 11.95 -35.54
C SER A 386 16.89 11.95 -34.77
N LEU A 387 16.85 12.22 -33.46
CA LEU A 387 18.04 12.20 -32.61
C LEU A 387 18.62 10.79 -32.48
N LYS A 388 17.76 9.78 -32.27
CA LYS A 388 18.18 8.38 -32.19
C LYS A 388 18.69 7.83 -33.52
N GLU A 389 18.16 8.32 -34.64
CA GLU A 389 18.65 7.98 -35.97
C GLU A 389 20.06 8.53 -36.22
N LYS A 390 20.29 9.80 -35.82
CA LYS A 390 21.57 10.49 -35.96
C LYS A 390 22.66 9.95 -35.03
N ASP A 391 22.32 9.60 -33.79
CA ASP A 391 23.26 9.01 -32.84
C ASP A 391 22.80 7.63 -32.37
N LYS A 392 23.37 6.58 -32.97
CA LYS A 392 23.05 5.18 -32.68
C LYS A 392 23.43 4.73 -31.28
N ARG A 393 24.19 5.52 -30.52
CA ARG A 393 24.54 5.22 -29.12
C ARG A 393 23.39 5.53 -28.17
N LEU A 394 22.44 6.39 -28.57
CA LEU A 394 21.30 6.76 -27.74
C LEU A 394 20.34 5.58 -27.59
N THR A 395 20.01 5.28 -26.33
CA THR A 395 18.99 4.32 -25.93
C THR A 395 17.66 5.05 -25.68
N TRP A 396 16.56 4.30 -25.53
CA TRP A 396 15.27 4.90 -25.19
C TRP A 396 15.26 5.54 -23.80
N ASN A 397 16.14 5.07 -22.90
CA ASN A 397 16.27 5.57 -21.53
C ASN A 397 16.98 6.93 -21.45
N ASP A 398 17.56 7.41 -22.55
CA ASP A 398 18.23 8.72 -22.62
C ASP A 398 17.24 9.87 -22.88
N PHE A 399 15.95 9.55 -23.10
CA PHE A 399 14.89 10.52 -23.35
C PHE A 399 13.88 10.54 -22.20
N ALA A 400 13.45 11.74 -21.80
CA ALA A 400 12.41 11.94 -20.81
C ALA A 400 11.45 13.04 -21.28
N ILE A 401 10.14 12.77 -21.19
CA ILE A 401 9.08 13.76 -21.46
C ILE A 401 8.48 14.15 -20.11
N LEU A 402 8.59 15.43 -19.76
CA LEU A 402 8.07 15.96 -18.49
C LEU A 402 6.83 16.80 -18.77
N VAL A 403 5.71 16.41 -18.19
CA VAL A 403 4.42 17.12 -18.32
C VAL A 403 4.00 17.74 -16.99
N ARG A 404 3.15 18.76 -17.05
CA ARG A 404 2.68 19.48 -15.85
C ARG A 404 1.65 18.71 -15.03
N ALA A 405 0.78 17.95 -15.71
CA ALA A 405 -0.31 17.15 -15.13
C ALA A 405 -0.39 15.80 -15.85
N ASN A 406 -0.83 14.76 -15.16
CA ASN A 406 -0.86 13.40 -15.71
C ASN A 406 -1.74 13.29 -16.96
N SER A 407 -2.85 14.02 -17.02
CA SER A 407 -3.74 14.05 -18.20
C SER A 407 -3.03 14.56 -19.45
N TYR A 408 -2.02 15.43 -19.32
CA TYR A 408 -1.26 15.92 -20.48
C TYR A 408 -0.30 14.88 -21.04
N ALA A 409 -0.03 13.78 -20.33
CA ALA A 409 0.78 12.67 -20.85
C ALA A 409 0.00 11.76 -21.81
N GLU A 410 -1.34 11.77 -21.77
CA GLU A 410 -2.18 10.83 -22.54
C GLU A 410 -1.90 10.92 -24.05
N VAL A 411 -1.81 12.15 -24.58
CA VAL A 411 -1.52 12.38 -26.00
C VAL A 411 -0.12 11.89 -26.40
N PHE A 412 0.87 12.02 -25.53
CA PHE A 412 2.23 11.51 -25.79
C PHE A 412 2.27 9.99 -25.74
N ILE A 413 1.57 9.37 -24.79
CA ILE A 413 1.46 7.91 -24.67
C ILE A 413 0.83 7.31 -25.93
N GLU A 414 -0.23 7.94 -26.46
CA GLU A 414 -0.88 7.49 -27.69
C GLU A 414 0.09 7.53 -28.88
N ILE A 415 0.77 8.66 -29.11
CA ILE A 415 1.68 8.81 -30.25
C ILE A 415 2.92 7.90 -30.12
N LEU A 416 3.49 7.75 -28.92
CA LEU A 416 4.58 6.81 -28.66
C LEU A 416 4.16 5.36 -28.97
N SER A 417 2.93 5.00 -28.60
CA SER A 417 2.36 3.67 -28.89
C SER A 417 2.17 3.46 -30.38
N GLN A 418 1.63 4.45 -31.10
CA GLN A 418 1.47 4.41 -32.56
C GLN A 418 2.82 4.28 -33.27
N ALA A 419 3.86 4.96 -32.78
CA ALA A 419 5.23 4.88 -33.27
C ALA A 419 5.99 3.62 -32.81
N GLN A 420 5.36 2.75 -32.02
CA GLN A 420 5.95 1.53 -31.43
C GLN A 420 7.23 1.80 -30.61
N ILE A 421 7.31 2.97 -29.97
CA ILE A 421 8.43 3.35 -29.10
C ILE A 421 8.16 2.84 -27.69
N PRO A 422 9.06 2.06 -27.07
CA PRO A 422 8.88 1.62 -25.69
C PRO A 422 8.95 2.81 -24.73
N TYR A 423 8.02 2.86 -23.78
CA TYR A 423 7.94 3.91 -22.77
C TYR A 423 7.60 3.35 -21.39
N GLU A 424 7.94 4.11 -20.35
CA GLU A 424 7.53 3.87 -18.96
C GLU A 424 6.83 5.13 -18.45
N PHE A 425 5.60 4.97 -17.95
CA PHE A 425 4.85 6.04 -17.30
C PHE A 425 4.96 5.85 -15.78
N LEU A 426 5.52 6.84 -15.09
CA LEU A 426 5.84 6.80 -13.66
C LEU A 426 4.82 7.54 -12.79
#